data_AF-A0A914IPZ6-F1
#
_entry.id   AF-A0A914IPZ6-F1
#
_cell.length_a   1.000
_cell.length_b   1.000
_cell.length_c   1.000
_cell.angle_alpha   90.00
_cell.angle_beta   90.00
_cell.angle_gamma   90.00
#
_symmetry.space_group_name_H-M   'P 1'
#
loop_
_entity.id
_entity.type
_entity.pdbx_description
1 polymer ?
#
loop_
_entity_poly.entity_id
_entity_poly.type
_entity_poly.pdbx_seq_one_letter_code
_entity_poly.pdbx_strand_id
1 'polypeptide(L)'
;MGNGTGTILIAGNSFALWHWKTLQQAMNWKFRKADLFSRGVCLLFTDLNVKDERFDCDKSRDHFVNILERIKPDMLIIDQKLSLNYHLRLPITEPDNATQIIIDSFKLFSNFTQKIVIIEPNFSIENKHQIPAQVFSKIYPRKPSILNWTISIKEIEAEMDPSWKRIQKAVESCPKCELLPTRQQFCGRDGTTKKQKCHCSVTMPI
;
A
#
# COMPACT_ATOMS: atom_id res chain seq x y z
N MET A 1 0.24 -24.83 -0.63
CA MET A 1 1.06 -25.01 0.58
C MET A 1 2.51 -24.92 0.16
N GLY A 2 3.34 -24.20 0.93
CA GLY A 2 4.77 -24.03 0.64
C GLY A 2 5.65 -25.03 1.40
N ASN A 3 6.93 -25.11 1.03
CA ASN A 3 7.89 -26.08 1.58
C ASN A 3 8.61 -25.57 2.84
N GLY A 4 8.37 -24.33 3.25
CA GLY A 4 8.98 -23.75 4.44
C GLY A 4 8.30 -24.14 5.76
N THR A 5 8.72 -23.53 6.86
CA THR A 5 8.18 -23.76 8.22
C THR A 5 7.42 -22.55 8.77
N GLY A 6 7.73 -21.35 8.29
CA GLY A 6 7.13 -20.11 8.77
C GLY A 6 5.71 -19.89 8.29
N THR A 7 5.07 -18.91 8.90
CA THR A 7 3.73 -18.42 8.59
C THR A 7 3.79 -16.94 8.24
N ILE A 8 3.02 -16.54 7.23
CA ILE A 8 2.92 -15.16 6.79
C ILE A 8 1.47 -14.72 6.68
N LEU A 9 1.19 -13.51 7.13
CA LEU A 9 -0.07 -12.83 6.88
C LEU A 9 0.19 -11.63 5.99
N ILE A 10 -0.46 -11.58 4.85
CA ILE A 10 -0.48 -10.40 3.98
C ILE A 10 -1.74 -9.62 4.32
N ALA A 11 -1.62 -8.35 4.67
CA ALA A 11 -2.71 -7.55 5.18
C ALA A 11 -2.77 -6.17 4.52
N GLY A 12 -3.98 -5.68 4.28
CA GLY A 12 -4.19 -4.31 3.85
C GLY A 12 -5.54 -4.09 3.18
N ASN A 13 -5.55 -3.19 2.21
CA ASN A 13 -6.76 -2.84 1.48
C ASN A 13 -6.84 -3.64 0.17
N SER A 14 -7.55 -3.16 -0.85
CA SER A 14 -7.62 -3.86 -2.14
C SER A 14 -6.25 -4.19 -2.75
N PHE A 15 -5.19 -3.43 -2.43
CA PHE A 15 -3.83 -3.66 -2.94
C PHE A 15 -3.22 -4.98 -2.44
N ALA A 16 -3.35 -5.27 -1.15
CA ALA A 16 -2.95 -6.56 -0.59
C ALA A 16 -3.62 -7.73 -1.32
N LEU A 17 -4.91 -7.61 -1.67
CA LEU A 17 -5.63 -8.65 -2.41
C LEU A 17 -5.04 -8.85 -3.82
N TRP A 18 -4.71 -7.77 -4.51
CA TRP A 18 -4.12 -7.81 -5.86
C TRP A 18 -2.72 -8.44 -5.85
N HIS A 19 -1.87 -8.11 -4.88
CA HIS A 19 -0.49 -8.61 -4.83
C HIS A 19 -0.35 -9.95 -4.10
N TRP A 20 -1.37 -10.41 -3.38
CA TRP A 20 -1.28 -11.57 -2.49
C TRP A 20 -0.74 -12.84 -3.17
N LYS A 21 -1.22 -13.16 -4.39
CA LYS A 21 -0.80 -14.37 -5.10
C LYS A 21 0.67 -14.31 -5.48
N THR A 22 1.12 -13.17 -6.01
CA THR A 22 2.51 -12.95 -6.39
C THR A 22 3.42 -13.05 -5.17
N LEU A 23 3.05 -12.40 -4.07
CA LEU A 23 3.78 -12.47 -2.80
C LEU A 23 3.84 -13.90 -2.27
N GLN A 24 2.70 -14.61 -2.25
CA GLN A 24 2.64 -16.01 -1.84
C GLN A 24 3.56 -16.89 -2.69
N GLN A 25 3.55 -16.74 -4.01
CA GLN A 25 4.40 -17.51 -4.92
C GLN A 25 5.88 -17.21 -4.69
N ALA A 26 6.26 -15.94 -4.57
CA ALA A 26 7.65 -15.53 -4.34
C ALA A 26 8.23 -16.05 -3.01
N MET A 27 7.37 -16.39 -2.05
CA MET A 27 7.75 -16.77 -0.68
C MET A 27 7.43 -18.24 -0.33
N ASN A 28 6.92 -19.02 -1.28
CA ASN A 28 6.48 -20.41 -1.05
C ASN A 28 7.62 -21.36 -0.59
N TRP A 29 8.87 -21.01 -0.87
CA TRP A 29 10.04 -21.76 -0.46
C TRP A 29 10.40 -21.56 1.01
N LYS A 30 10.04 -20.40 1.59
CA LYS A 30 10.40 -20.02 2.97
C LYS A 30 9.24 -20.17 3.96
N PHE A 31 8.01 -20.08 3.49
CA PHE A 31 6.82 -20.12 4.35
C PHE A 31 5.89 -21.28 3.97
N ARG A 32 5.43 -22.02 4.99
CA ARG A 32 4.48 -23.13 4.84
C ARG A 32 3.10 -22.63 4.43
N LYS A 33 2.68 -21.54 5.10
CA LYS A 33 1.33 -20.97 5.03
C LYS A 33 1.41 -19.48 4.81
N ALA A 34 0.62 -19.01 3.85
CA ALA A 34 0.37 -17.60 3.62
C ALA A 34 -1.14 -17.37 3.68
N ASP A 35 -1.56 -16.48 4.57
CA ASP A 35 -2.95 -16.04 4.69
C ASP A 35 -3.08 -14.59 4.20
N LEU A 36 -4.29 -14.20 3.85
CA LEU A 36 -4.63 -12.85 3.40
C LEU A 36 -5.70 -12.25 4.30
N PHE A 37 -5.48 -11.02 4.74
CA PHE A 37 -6.49 -10.14 5.28
C PHE A 37 -6.64 -8.92 4.36
N SER A 38 -7.78 -8.75 3.70
CA SER A 38 -8.02 -7.58 2.86
C SER A 38 -9.38 -6.95 3.15
N ARG A 39 -9.39 -5.63 3.34
CA ARG A 39 -10.61 -4.85 3.52
C ARG A 39 -10.60 -3.61 2.63
N GLY A 40 -11.38 -3.71 1.55
CA GLY A 40 -11.61 -2.73 0.48
C GLY A 40 -10.93 -1.36 0.63
N VAL A 41 -11.64 -0.38 1.20
CA VAL A 41 -11.17 1.02 1.37
C VAL A 41 -10.54 1.30 2.73
N CYS A 42 -10.60 0.33 3.65
CA CYS A 42 -10.13 0.52 5.02
C CYS A 42 -8.62 0.34 5.09
N LEU A 43 -7.95 1.30 5.69
CA LEU A 43 -6.61 1.13 6.22
C LEU A 43 -6.67 0.30 7.50
N LEU A 44 -5.54 -0.32 7.80
CA LEU A 44 -5.34 -1.02 9.07
C LEU A 44 -5.18 -0.06 10.26
N PHE A 45 -5.16 1.25 10.01
CA PHE A 45 -5.01 2.33 11.00
C PHE A 45 -6.35 3.05 11.18
N THR A 46 -7.09 2.77 12.27
CA THR A 46 -8.52 3.14 12.42
C THR A 46 -8.80 4.62 12.31
N ASP A 47 -8.04 5.42 13.03
CA ASP A 47 -8.37 6.83 13.22
C ASP A 47 -7.99 7.68 12.00
N LEU A 48 -7.36 7.04 11.03
CA LEU A 48 -7.08 7.62 9.73
C LEU A 48 -8.19 7.29 8.73
N ASN A 49 -9.00 6.25 8.93
CA ASN A 49 -9.92 5.75 7.91
C ASN A 49 -10.90 6.81 7.40
N VAL A 50 -11.28 6.65 6.13
CA VAL A 50 -12.34 7.47 5.54
C VAL A 50 -13.61 7.21 6.34
N LYS A 51 -14.17 8.26 6.94
CA LYS A 51 -15.49 8.21 7.58
C LYS A 51 -16.55 8.13 6.49
N ASP A 52 -16.78 6.92 6.00
CA ASP A 52 -17.84 6.58 5.08
C ASP A 52 -18.72 5.53 5.77
N GLU A 53 -19.97 5.89 6.06
CA GLU A 53 -20.92 5.04 6.79
C GLU A 53 -21.18 3.69 6.10
N ARG A 54 -20.83 3.56 4.81
CA ARG A 54 -20.90 2.29 4.08
C ARG A 54 -19.81 1.29 4.48
N PHE A 55 -18.75 1.76 5.12
CA PHE A 55 -17.59 0.95 5.49
C PHE A 55 -17.29 1.07 6.98
N ASP A 56 -17.58 0.00 7.73
CA ASP A 56 -17.24 -0.10 9.15
C ASP A 56 -15.76 -0.45 9.34
N CYS A 57 -14.90 0.53 9.07
CA CYS A 57 -13.45 0.35 9.12
C CYS A 57 -12.91 0.19 10.55
N ASP A 58 -13.66 0.61 11.56
CA ASP A 58 -13.29 0.43 12.96
C ASP A 58 -13.41 -1.03 13.38
N LYS A 59 -14.56 -1.67 13.12
CA LYS A 59 -14.71 -3.12 13.35
C LYS A 59 -13.73 -3.94 12.51
N SER A 60 -13.34 -3.44 11.34
CA SER A 60 -12.34 -4.08 10.49
C SER A 60 -10.97 -4.19 11.17
N ARG A 61 -10.50 -3.16 11.89
CA ARG A 61 -9.24 -3.24 12.63
C ARG A 61 -9.34 -4.19 13.81
N ASP A 62 -10.41 -4.13 14.60
CA ASP A 62 -10.56 -5.04 15.74
C ASP A 62 -10.56 -6.49 15.27
N HIS A 63 -11.25 -6.75 14.16
CA HIS A 63 -11.22 -8.06 13.52
C HIS A 63 -9.82 -8.45 13.02
N PHE A 64 -9.06 -7.51 12.45
CA PHE A 64 -7.67 -7.73 12.05
C PHE A 64 -6.76 -8.06 13.24
N VAL A 65 -6.89 -7.34 14.35
CA VAL A 65 -6.12 -7.58 15.58
C VAL A 65 -6.45 -8.95 16.15
N ASN A 66 -7.73 -9.34 16.19
CA ASN A 66 -8.15 -10.68 16.61
C ASN A 66 -7.56 -11.77 15.70
N ILE A 67 -7.45 -11.51 14.39
CA ILE A 67 -6.79 -12.43 13.45
C ILE A 67 -5.29 -12.53 13.74
N LEU A 68 -4.61 -11.40 13.98
CA LEU A 68 -3.19 -11.39 14.36
C LEU A 68 -2.94 -12.17 15.64
N GLU A 69 -3.77 -11.98 16.66
CA GLU A 69 -3.66 -12.68 17.93
C GLU A 69 -3.87 -14.19 17.79
N ARG A 70 -4.79 -14.61 16.91
CA ARG A 70 -5.07 -16.02 16.67
C ARG A 70 -4.00 -16.70 15.80
N ILE A 71 -3.54 -16.04 14.74
CA ILE A 71 -2.59 -16.62 13.78
C ILE A 71 -1.16 -16.52 14.30
N LYS A 72 -0.80 -15.42 14.96
CA LYS A 72 0.56 -15.06 15.39
C LYS A 72 1.61 -15.28 14.31
N PRO A 73 1.48 -14.63 13.14
CA PRO A 73 2.33 -14.94 12.00
C PRO A 73 3.79 -14.55 12.28
N ASP A 74 4.74 -15.35 11.77
CA ASP A 74 6.17 -15.01 11.86
C ASP A 74 6.46 -13.70 11.13
N MET A 75 5.77 -13.47 10.01
CA MET A 75 5.85 -12.24 9.24
C MET A 75 4.46 -11.66 8.93
N LEU A 76 4.28 -10.38 9.19
CA LEU A 76 3.15 -9.60 8.70
C LEU A 76 3.63 -8.71 7.56
N ILE A 77 3.06 -8.85 6.37
CA ILE A 77 3.26 -7.90 5.27
C ILE A 77 2.07 -6.96 5.23
N ILE A 78 2.34 -5.66 5.29
CA ILE A 78 1.33 -4.61 5.13
C ILE A 78 1.45 -4.03 3.73
N ASP A 79 0.40 -4.19 2.93
CA ASP A 79 0.29 -3.68 1.56
C ASP A 79 -1.04 -2.95 1.38
N GLN A 80 -0.98 -1.63 1.46
CA GLN A 80 -2.17 -0.78 1.42
C GLN A 80 -1.90 0.51 0.67
N LYS A 81 -2.84 0.88 -0.20
CA LYS A 81 -2.84 2.19 -0.85
C LYS A 81 -3.26 3.29 0.13
N LEU A 82 -2.39 4.28 0.32
CA LEU A 82 -2.62 5.40 1.24
C LEU A 82 -3.29 6.62 0.57
N SER A 83 -3.25 6.73 -0.76
CA SER A 83 -3.67 7.94 -1.49
C SER A 83 -5.16 8.28 -1.34
N LEU A 84 -5.99 7.29 -1.03
CA LEU A 84 -7.42 7.48 -0.80
C LEU A 84 -7.71 8.17 0.54
N ASN A 85 -6.69 8.36 1.37
CA ASN A 85 -6.83 8.88 2.72
C ASN A 85 -6.41 10.34 2.82
N TYR A 86 -7.38 11.22 3.03
CA TYR A 86 -7.14 12.66 3.14
C TYR A 86 -6.20 13.02 4.30
N HIS A 87 -6.37 12.40 5.47
CA HIS A 87 -5.57 12.70 6.66
C HIS A 87 -4.08 12.40 6.45
N LEU A 88 -3.77 11.38 5.65
CA LEU A 88 -2.39 11.03 5.33
C LEU A 88 -1.73 11.97 4.31
N ARG A 89 -2.51 12.79 3.59
CA ARG A 89 -2.01 13.71 2.56
C ARG A 89 -1.84 15.15 3.07
N LEU A 90 -2.42 15.47 4.24
CA LEU A 90 -2.22 16.76 4.88
C LEU A 90 -0.73 17.01 5.14
N PRO A 91 -0.25 18.26 5.05
CA PRO A 91 1.09 18.62 5.48
C PRO A 91 1.38 18.12 6.90
N ILE A 92 2.63 17.74 7.17
CA ILE A 92 3.04 17.28 8.50
C ILE A 92 3.17 18.51 9.41
N THR A 93 2.47 18.49 10.54
CA THR A 93 2.56 19.47 11.63
C THR A 93 3.05 18.76 12.88
N GLU A 94 3.91 19.37 13.70
CA GLU A 94 4.34 18.75 14.97
C GLU A 94 3.51 19.31 16.15
N PRO A 95 2.84 18.47 16.96
CA PRO A 95 2.80 17.01 16.88
C PRO A 95 1.90 16.47 15.75
N ASP A 96 2.36 15.43 15.05
CA ASP A 96 1.60 14.81 13.94
C ASP A 96 0.80 13.59 14.42
N ASN A 97 -0.48 13.83 14.74
CA ASN A 97 -1.38 12.78 15.24
C ASN A 97 -1.45 11.57 14.32
N ALA A 98 -1.41 11.79 12.99
CA ALA A 98 -1.46 10.71 12.02
C ALA A 98 -0.24 9.78 12.12
N THR A 99 0.97 10.33 12.25
CA THR A 99 2.17 9.55 12.54
C THR A 99 2.00 8.75 13.84
N GLN A 100 1.49 9.39 14.89
CA GLN A 100 1.32 8.73 16.19
C GLN A 100 0.35 7.54 16.12
N ILE A 101 -0.77 7.68 15.39
CA ILE A 101 -1.72 6.59 15.15
C ILE A 101 -1.05 5.39 14.44
N ILE A 102 -0.20 5.66 13.44
CA ILE A 102 0.53 4.61 12.72
C ILE A 102 1.54 3.93 13.66
N ILE A 103 2.29 4.71 14.43
CA ILE A 103 3.25 4.19 15.42
C ILE A 103 2.54 3.25 16.40
N ASP A 104 1.42 3.68 16.98
CA ASP A 104 0.71 2.89 17.97
C ASP A 104 0.07 1.63 17.36
N SER A 105 -0.34 1.71 16.09
CA SER A 105 -0.76 0.53 15.32
C SER A 105 0.38 -0.47 15.13
N PHE A 106 1.57 -0.01 14.75
CA PHE A 106 2.75 -0.88 14.60
C PHE A 106 3.21 -1.50 15.92
N LYS A 107 3.15 -0.75 17.03
CA LYS A 107 3.40 -1.30 18.37
C LYS A 107 2.42 -2.42 18.70
N LEU A 108 1.12 -2.20 18.44
CA LEU A 108 0.09 -3.22 18.68
C LEU A 108 0.35 -4.47 17.83
N PHE A 109 0.62 -4.31 16.52
CA PHE A 109 0.87 -5.45 15.64
C PHE A 109 2.17 -6.20 16.00
N SER A 110 3.16 -5.49 16.54
CA SER A 110 4.44 -6.05 16.99
C SER A 110 4.28 -7.02 18.17
N ASN A 111 3.18 -6.94 18.93
CA ASN A 111 2.90 -7.87 20.02
C ASN A 111 2.55 -9.29 19.52
N PHE A 112 2.10 -9.41 18.28
CA PHE A 112 1.59 -10.67 17.71
C PHE A 112 2.48 -11.23 16.60
N THR A 113 3.55 -10.52 16.22
CA THR A 113 4.36 -10.83 15.05
C THR A 113 5.85 -10.78 15.39
N GLN A 114 6.67 -11.53 14.67
CA GLN A 114 8.14 -11.43 14.83
C GLN A 114 8.73 -10.34 13.94
N LYS A 115 8.17 -10.16 12.75
CA LYS A 115 8.58 -9.14 11.78
C LYS A 115 7.39 -8.53 11.06
N ILE A 116 7.43 -7.22 10.84
CA ILE A 116 6.45 -6.48 10.05
C ILE A 116 7.18 -5.90 8.84
N VAL A 117 6.72 -6.20 7.64
CA VAL A 117 7.25 -5.64 6.40
C VAL A 117 6.19 -4.72 5.81
N ILE A 118 6.51 -3.46 5.62
CA ILE A 118 5.63 -2.48 5.03
C ILE A 118 6.05 -2.33 3.57
N ILE A 119 5.18 -2.71 2.65
CA ILE A 119 5.40 -2.43 1.23
C ILE A 119 5.20 -0.94 1.02
N GLU A 120 6.21 -0.29 0.44
CA GLU A 120 6.10 1.10 0.06
C GLU A 120 4.85 1.31 -0.83
N PRO A 121 3.91 2.19 -0.43
CA PRO A 121 2.68 2.38 -1.17
C PRO A 121 2.97 2.88 -2.57
N ASN A 122 2.39 2.19 -3.56
CA ASN A 122 2.47 2.61 -4.96
C ASN A 122 1.81 3.97 -5.16
N PHE A 123 2.37 4.72 -6.10
CA PHE A 123 1.86 6.02 -6.49
C PHE A 123 0.48 5.92 -7.11
N SER A 124 -0.39 6.87 -6.76
CA SER A 124 -1.72 6.99 -7.32
C SER A 124 -1.85 8.26 -8.13
N ILE A 125 -2.11 8.13 -9.43
CA ILE A 125 -2.47 9.25 -10.29
C ILE A 125 -3.98 9.44 -10.15
N GLU A 126 -4.44 9.95 -9.01
CA GLU A 126 -5.89 10.05 -8.73
C GLU A 126 -6.46 11.46 -8.89
N ASN A 127 -5.65 12.53 -8.76
CA ASN A 127 -6.24 13.86 -8.52
C ASN A 127 -6.16 14.87 -9.67
N LYS A 128 -5.42 14.61 -10.76
CA LYS A 128 -5.51 15.42 -11.99
C LYS A 128 -6.09 14.66 -13.18
N HIS A 129 -6.05 13.34 -13.11
CA HIS A 129 -6.50 12.45 -14.17
C HIS A 129 -7.26 11.33 -13.49
N GLN A 130 -8.53 11.57 -13.14
CA GLN A 130 -9.48 10.47 -13.26
C GLN A 130 -9.15 9.84 -14.62
N ILE A 131 -8.69 8.59 -14.68
CA ILE A 131 -8.91 7.80 -15.90
C ILE A 131 -10.43 7.75 -15.91
N PRO A 132 -11.11 8.65 -16.64
CA PRO A 132 -12.51 8.86 -16.38
C PRO A 132 -13.17 7.51 -16.62
N ALA A 133 -14.15 7.14 -15.81
CA ALA A 133 -15.11 6.13 -16.21
C ALA A 133 -15.68 6.44 -17.61
N GLN A 134 -15.59 7.71 -18.07
CA GLN A 134 -15.86 8.16 -19.45
C GLN A 134 -14.87 7.66 -20.52
N VAL A 135 -13.62 7.34 -20.18
CA VAL A 135 -12.67 6.67 -21.08
C VAL A 135 -13.06 5.19 -21.20
N PHE A 136 -13.39 4.51 -20.10
CA PHE A 136 -13.93 3.15 -20.16
C PHE A 136 -15.28 3.06 -20.89
N SER A 137 -16.17 4.05 -20.74
CA SER A 137 -17.47 4.05 -21.43
C SER A 137 -17.41 4.55 -22.89
N LYS A 138 -16.33 5.21 -23.31
CA LYS A 138 -16.10 5.61 -24.72
C LYS A 138 -15.25 4.61 -25.52
N ILE A 139 -14.53 3.69 -24.88
CA ILE A 139 -13.60 2.74 -25.53
C ILE A 139 -14.30 1.51 -26.12
N TYR A 140 -15.49 1.14 -25.64
CA TYR A 140 -16.38 0.22 -26.35
C TYR A 140 -17.29 1.02 -27.29
N PRO A 141 -17.15 1.02 -28.64
CA PRO A 141 -16.15 0.40 -29.51
C PRO A 141 -15.54 1.42 -30.50
N ARG A 142 -14.30 1.90 -30.31
CA ARG A 142 -13.57 2.64 -31.38
C ARG A 142 -12.09 2.83 -31.02
N LYS A 143 -11.23 1.99 -31.62
CA LYS A 143 -9.75 2.04 -31.77
C LYS A 143 -8.91 2.38 -30.51
N PRO A 144 -7.79 1.67 -30.27
CA PRO A 144 -6.89 1.97 -29.14
C PRO A 144 -6.25 3.34 -29.33
N SER A 145 -6.76 4.38 -28.67
CA SER A 145 -6.03 5.62 -28.49
C SER A 145 -5.01 5.40 -27.38
N ILE A 146 -3.74 5.27 -27.74
CA ILE A 146 -2.63 5.26 -26.77
C ILE A 146 -2.63 6.63 -26.07
N LEU A 147 -3.08 6.67 -24.81
CA LEU A 147 -2.92 7.85 -23.96
C LEU A 147 -1.49 7.86 -23.43
N ASN A 148 -0.64 8.64 -24.10
CA ASN A 148 0.69 8.97 -23.59
C ASN A 148 0.55 10.07 -22.54
N TRP A 149 0.62 9.70 -21.26
CA TRP A 149 0.68 10.65 -20.15
C TRP A 149 2.10 10.70 -19.60
N THR A 150 2.62 11.92 -19.47
CA THR A 150 3.89 12.18 -18.78
C THR A 150 3.58 12.91 -17.49
N ILE A 151 3.78 12.25 -16.36
CA ILE A 151 3.77 12.90 -15.05
C ILE A 151 5.21 12.92 -14.55
N SER A 152 5.64 14.05 -14.01
CA SER A 152 6.99 14.12 -13.46
C SER A 152 7.04 13.40 -12.10
N ILE A 153 8.17 12.74 -11.83
CA ILE A 153 8.41 12.09 -10.53
C ILE A 153 8.21 13.06 -9.38
N LYS A 154 8.64 14.31 -9.56
CA LYS A 154 8.52 15.36 -8.55
C LYS A 154 7.08 15.65 -8.15
N GLU A 155 6.14 15.60 -9.09
CA GLU A 155 4.72 15.82 -8.79
C GLU A 155 4.13 14.65 -8.00
N ILE A 156 4.47 13.43 -8.39
CA ILE A 156 4.07 12.21 -7.71
C ILE A 156 4.66 12.14 -6.30
N GLU A 157 5.95 12.46 -6.16
CA GLU A 157 6.64 12.52 -4.88
C GLU A 157 6.00 13.58 -3.99
N ALA A 158 5.77 14.79 -4.48
CA ALA A 158 5.17 15.86 -3.69
C ALA A 158 3.77 15.52 -3.15
N GLU A 159 2.94 14.81 -3.92
CA GLU A 159 1.60 14.40 -3.48
C GLU A 159 1.64 13.32 -2.38
N MET A 160 2.63 12.44 -2.43
CA MET A 160 2.77 11.31 -1.51
C MET A 160 3.75 11.52 -0.36
N ASP A 161 4.55 12.59 -0.43
CA ASP A 161 5.62 12.91 0.52
C ASP A 161 5.11 12.95 1.97
N PRO A 162 3.94 13.56 2.29
CA PRO A 162 3.46 13.55 3.67
C PRO A 162 3.11 12.15 4.16
N SER A 163 2.35 11.36 3.39
CA SER A 163 1.99 9.99 3.79
C SER A 163 3.22 9.12 3.98
N TRP A 164 4.21 9.30 3.09
CA TRP A 164 5.45 8.55 3.12
C TRP A 164 6.30 8.86 4.34
N LYS A 165 6.54 10.15 4.60
CA LYS A 165 7.31 10.59 5.77
C LYS A 165 6.70 10.09 7.08
N ARG A 166 5.35 10.03 7.17
CA ARG A 166 4.66 9.43 8.32
C ARG A 166 4.96 7.95 8.49
N ILE A 167 4.87 7.16 7.42
CA ILE A 167 5.21 5.73 7.44
C ILE A 167 6.68 5.53 7.80
N GLN A 168 7.58 6.30 7.19
CA GLN A 168 9.01 6.20 7.46
C GLN A 168 9.33 6.47 8.93
N LYS A 169 8.84 7.58 9.48
CA LYS A 169 9.00 7.94 10.91
C LYS A 169 8.41 6.86 11.83
N ALA A 170 7.29 6.25 11.43
CA ALA A 170 6.68 5.16 12.20
C ALA A 170 7.50 3.86 12.14
N VAL A 171 8.09 3.52 11.00
CA VAL A 171 8.99 2.36 10.85
C VAL A 171 10.26 2.56 11.66
N GLU A 172 10.86 3.75 11.63
CA GLU A 172 12.05 4.10 12.44
C GLU A 172 11.81 3.92 13.94
N SER A 173 10.55 4.07 14.39
CA SER A 173 10.13 3.89 15.78
C SER A 173 9.75 2.44 16.14
N CYS A 174 9.81 1.50 15.19
CA CYS A 174 9.35 0.13 15.34
C CYS A 174 10.49 -0.86 15.03
N PRO A 175 11.13 -1.48 16.05
CA PRO A 175 12.28 -2.36 15.85
C PRO A 175 12.01 -3.63 15.03
N LYS A 176 10.74 -4.07 14.97
CA LYS A 176 10.30 -5.22 14.17
C LYS A 176 9.88 -4.84 12.75
N CYS A 177 9.81 -3.54 12.44
CA CYS A 177 9.32 -3.05 11.18
C CYS A 177 10.46 -2.87 10.17
N GLU A 178 10.21 -3.26 8.92
CA GLU A 178 11.08 -3.01 7.79
C GLU A 178 10.26 -2.41 6.65
N LEU A 179 10.83 -1.40 6.01
CA LEU A 179 10.23 -0.76 4.86
C LEU A 179 10.81 -1.38 3.58
N LEU A 180 9.96 -1.92 2.72
CA LEU A 180 10.36 -2.46 1.43
C LEU A 180 10.14 -1.39 0.34
N PRO A 181 11.21 -0.74 -0.16
CA PRO A 181 11.07 0.28 -1.19
C PRO A 181 10.74 -0.37 -2.54
N THR A 182 9.61 0.03 -3.14
CA THR A 182 9.11 -0.50 -4.42
C THR A 182 9.06 0.58 -5.51
N ARG A 183 9.09 1.87 -5.16
CA ARG A 183 8.98 2.98 -6.13
C ARG A 183 10.05 2.94 -7.22
N GLN A 184 11.29 2.64 -6.83
CA GLN A 184 12.41 2.58 -7.79
C GLN A 184 12.22 1.51 -8.86
N GLN A 185 11.43 0.46 -8.58
CA GLN A 185 11.19 -0.62 -9.53
C GLN A 185 10.20 -0.22 -10.64
N PHE A 186 9.34 0.77 -10.38
CA PHE A 186 8.36 1.28 -11.34
C PHE A 186 8.85 2.53 -12.09
N CYS A 187 10.06 3.01 -11.79
CA CYS A 187 10.64 4.21 -12.39
C CYS A 187 11.92 3.84 -13.13
N GLY A 188 11.83 3.75 -14.46
CA GLY A 188 13.00 3.58 -15.32
C GLY A 188 13.92 4.81 -15.26
N ARG A 189 15.24 4.59 -15.34
CA ARG A 189 16.14 5.63 -15.83
C ARG A 189 15.96 5.68 -17.34
N ASP A 190 15.31 6.72 -17.84
CA ASP A 190 15.47 7.10 -19.23
C ASP A 190 16.95 7.45 -19.41
N GLY A 191 17.70 6.60 -20.12
CA GLY A 191 19.16 6.65 -20.28
C GLY A 191 19.71 7.91 -20.97
N THR A 192 18.92 8.98 -21.05
CA THR A 192 19.19 10.20 -21.81
C THR A 192 19.13 11.49 -20.99
N THR A 193 18.63 11.48 -19.74
CA THR A 193 18.59 12.71 -18.93
C THR A 193 18.96 12.49 -17.46
N LYS A 194 19.75 13.41 -16.89
CA LYS A 194 20.03 13.55 -15.44
C LYS A 194 18.78 13.81 -14.57
N LYS A 195 17.57 13.67 -15.14
CA LYS A 195 16.27 13.80 -14.47
C LYS A 195 15.56 12.47 -14.65
N GLN A 196 15.39 11.70 -13.57
CA GLN A 196 14.55 10.49 -13.62
C GLN A 196 13.13 10.89 -14.04
N LYS A 197 12.59 10.25 -15.08
CA LYS A 197 11.18 10.31 -15.45
C LYS A 197 10.58 8.91 -15.29
N CYS A 198 9.52 8.74 -14.49
CA CYS A 198 8.76 7.48 -14.50
C CYS A 198 7.88 7.51 -15.76
N HIS A 199 8.17 6.65 -16.73
CA HIS A 199 7.28 6.40 -17.85
C HIS A 199 6.28 5.30 -17.46
N CYS A 200 5.07 5.70 -17.09
CA CYS A 200 3.96 4.76 -16.89
C CYS A 200 3.21 4.59 -18.22
N SER A 201 3.63 3.65 -19.05
CA SER A 201 2.86 3.21 -20.21
C SER A 201 1.89 2.10 -19.78
N VAL A 202 0.60 2.41 -19.70
CA VAL A 202 -0.44 1.41 -19.47
C VAL A 202 -0.85 0.83 -20.82
N THR A 203 -0.30 -0.32 -21.17
CA THR A 203 -0.81 -1.14 -22.27
C THR A 203 -1.91 -2.03 -21.70
N MET A 204 -3.17 -1.79 -22.05
CA MET A 204 -4.26 -2.66 -21.61
C MET A 204 -4.24 -3.96 -22.45
N PRO A 205 -4.05 -5.15 -21.84
CA PRO A 205 -4.22 -6.41 -22.55
C PRO A 205 -5.70 -6.65 -22.86
N ILE A 206 -5.94 -7.30 -24.00
CA ILE A 206 -7.24 -7.72 -24.52
C ILE A 206 -7.81 -8.86 -23.66
#